data_AF-M2NGJ6-F1
#
_entry.id   AF-M2NGJ6-F1
#
_cell.length_a   1.000
_cell.length_b   1.000
_cell.length_c   1.000
_cell.angle_alpha   90.00
_cell.angle_beta   90.00
_cell.angle_gamma   90.00
#
_symmetry.space_group_name_H-M   'P 1'
#
loop_
_entity.id
_entity.type
_entity.pdbx_description
1 polymer ?
#
loop_
_entity_poly.entity_id
_entity_poly.type
_entity_poly.pdbx_seq_one_letter_code
_entity_poly.pdbx_strand_id
1 'polypeptide(L)'
;MPSTFESEIDTFIDFQQQCHSLCCRILELFAVALDIDRDWFVSRHDSKAGPSGTIFRMLYYPQIDSTYQDGIDIRAGAHSDYGSITLLFQQRGQPGLEILTPGGQWTSVPVDPHDGASMATINSDDARSLPILVNIGDLLQDWTSGLLKSTKHRVVFPAGESSDRYSLVS
;
A
#
# COMPACT_ATOMS: atom_id res chain seq x y z
N MET A 1 4.44 21.73 1.83
CA MET A 1 3.13 21.34 2.38
C MET A 1 2.17 22.50 2.19
N PRO A 2 0.91 22.27 1.80
CA PRO A 2 -0.15 23.30 1.83
C PRO A 2 -0.32 23.88 3.23
N SER A 3 -0.67 25.16 3.34
CA SER A 3 -0.83 25.85 4.64
C SER A 3 -1.93 25.23 5.51
N THR A 4 -2.93 24.60 4.89
CA THR A 4 -4.00 23.85 5.57
C THR A 4 -3.49 22.73 6.48
N PHE A 5 -2.28 22.22 6.24
CA PHE A 5 -1.69 21.11 6.98
C PHE A 5 -0.55 21.52 7.92
N GLU A 6 -0.27 22.82 8.06
CA GLU A 6 0.86 23.29 8.88
C GLU A 6 0.73 22.85 10.34
N SER A 7 -0.48 22.84 10.91
CA SER A 7 -0.70 22.41 12.30
C SER A 7 -0.48 20.91 12.51
N GLU A 8 -0.50 20.10 11.45
CA GLU A 8 -0.40 18.64 11.50
C GLU A 8 0.95 18.12 11.01
N ILE A 9 1.93 19.01 10.78
CA ILE A 9 3.21 18.64 10.18
C ILE A 9 3.96 17.59 11.02
N ASP A 10 3.93 17.74 12.35
CA ASP A 10 4.57 16.81 13.27
C ASP A 10 3.89 15.43 13.21
N THR A 11 2.57 15.39 13.07
CA THR A 11 1.79 14.15 12.87
C THR A 11 2.22 13.43 11.59
N PHE A 12 2.41 14.15 10.48
CA PHE A 12 2.86 13.55 9.22
C PHE A 12 4.30 13.04 9.30
N ILE A 13 5.19 13.79 9.96
CA ILE A 13 6.58 13.39 10.17
C ILE A 13 6.64 12.11 11.01
N ASP A 14 5.91 12.06 12.12
CA ASP A 14 5.86 10.88 12.98
C ASP A 14 5.30 9.67 12.23
N PHE A 15 4.20 9.85 11.49
CA PHE A 15 3.62 8.79 10.68
C PHE A 15 4.59 8.24 9.63
N GLN A 16 5.31 9.12 8.92
CA GLN A 16 6.35 8.71 7.96
C GLN A 16 7.49 7.94 8.63
N GLN A 17 7.93 8.35 9.83
CA GLN A 17 8.97 7.65 10.59
C GLN A 17 8.51 6.26 11.03
N GLN A 18 7.25 6.12 11.45
CA GLN A 18 6.65 4.83 11.77
C GLN A 18 6.56 3.92 10.54
N CYS A 19 6.11 4.45 9.40
CA CYS A 19 6.07 3.72 8.12
C CYS A 19 7.47 3.24 7.72
N HIS A 20 8.47 4.12 7.77
CA HIS A 20 9.85 3.78 7.45
C HIS A 20 10.39 2.67 8.37
N SER A 21 10.14 2.78 9.68
CA SER A 21 10.54 1.77 10.66
C SER A 21 9.89 0.41 10.39
N LEU A 22 8.61 0.40 10.03
CA LEU A 22 7.89 -0.82 9.65
C LEU A 22 8.47 -1.44 8.35
N CYS A 23 8.73 -0.62 7.33
CA CYS A 23 9.39 -1.08 6.09
C CYS A 23 10.76 -1.71 6.39
N CYS A 24 11.60 -1.06 7.19
CA CYS A 24 12.89 -1.61 7.60
C CYS A 24 12.73 -2.95 8.31
N ARG A 25 11.74 -3.08 9.21
CA ARG A 25 11.47 -4.34 9.90
C ARG A 25 11.05 -5.46 8.93
N ILE A 26 10.22 -5.17 7.94
CA ILE A 26 9.82 -6.14 6.91
C ILE A 26 11.03 -6.54 6.06
N LEU A 27 11.88 -5.58 5.70
CA LEU A 27 13.11 -5.82 4.93
C LEU A 27 14.10 -6.72 5.70
N GLU A 28 14.27 -6.54 7.02
CA GLU A 28 15.05 -7.47 7.86
C GLU A 28 14.50 -8.90 7.80
N LEU A 29 13.17 -9.04 7.85
CA LEU A 29 12.52 -10.35 7.78
C LEU A 29 12.72 -11.01 6.42
N PHE A 30 12.69 -10.24 5.33
CA PHE A 30 13.05 -10.76 4.00
C PHE A 30 14.52 -11.16 3.92
N ALA A 31 15.44 -10.40 4.48
CA ALA A 31 16.85 -10.79 4.53
C ALA A 31 17.04 -12.15 5.25
N VAL A 32 16.38 -12.32 6.40
CA VAL A 32 16.39 -13.58 7.14
C VAL A 32 15.80 -14.72 6.32
N ALA A 33 14.66 -14.51 5.66
CA ALA A 33 14.01 -15.53 4.84
C ALA A 33 14.82 -15.92 3.60
N LEU A 34 15.64 -15.01 3.08
CA LEU A 34 16.52 -15.22 1.94
C LEU A 34 17.90 -15.77 2.33
N ASP A 35 18.14 -16.01 3.62
CA ASP A 35 19.42 -16.47 4.18
C ASP A 35 20.62 -15.58 3.79
N ILE A 36 20.40 -14.26 3.86
CA ILE A 36 21.44 -13.23 3.68
C ILE A 36 21.64 -12.44 4.98
N ASP A 37 22.66 -11.56 5.00
CA ASP A 37 22.88 -10.66 6.12
C ASP A 37 21.60 -9.86 6.45
N ARG A 38 21.16 -9.90 7.71
CA ARG A 38 19.93 -9.24 8.19
C ARG A 38 19.89 -7.76 7.82
N ASP A 39 21.04 -7.10 7.82
CA ASP A 39 21.14 -5.65 7.59
C ASP A 39 21.33 -5.31 6.11
N TRP A 40 21.38 -6.31 5.22
CA TRP A 40 21.66 -6.11 3.80
C TRP A 40 20.66 -5.14 3.15
N PHE A 41 19.36 -5.35 3.35
CA PHE A 41 18.36 -4.42 2.78
C PHE A 41 18.30 -3.11 3.56
N VAL A 42 18.31 -3.15 4.90
CA VAL A 42 18.12 -1.97 5.75
C VAL A 42 19.25 -0.94 5.57
N SER A 43 20.50 -1.40 5.48
CA SER A 43 21.65 -0.51 5.22
C SER A 43 21.53 0.30 3.93
N ARG A 44 20.76 -0.20 2.94
CA ARG A 44 20.48 0.49 1.66
C ARG A 44 19.27 1.43 1.72
N HIS A 45 18.56 1.45 2.84
CA HIS A 45 17.43 2.34 3.12
C HIS A 45 17.75 3.31 4.26
N ASP A 46 19.00 3.36 4.75
CA ASP A 46 19.38 4.25 5.85
C ASP A 46 19.30 5.73 5.42
N SER A 47 18.34 6.46 5.99
CA SER A 47 18.15 7.89 5.76
C SER A 47 19.30 8.76 6.28
N LYS A 48 20.20 8.21 7.11
CA LYS A 48 21.42 8.89 7.56
C LYS A 48 22.58 8.77 6.58
N ALA A 49 22.55 7.76 5.70
CA ALA A 49 23.59 7.52 4.70
C ALA A 49 23.46 8.44 3.47
N GLY A 50 22.31 9.08 3.28
CA GLY A 50 22.05 10.01 2.18
C GLY A 50 20.57 10.35 2.05
N PRO A 51 20.17 11.07 0.99
CA PRO A 51 18.77 11.35 0.72
C PRO A 51 17.95 10.06 0.63
N SER A 52 16.85 10.00 1.38
CA SER A 52 15.90 8.88 1.26
C SER A 52 15.09 9.01 -0.01
N GLY A 53 14.89 7.89 -0.71
CA GLY A 53 13.96 7.76 -1.84
C GLY A 53 12.51 7.46 -1.42
N THR A 54 12.21 7.39 -0.12
CA THR A 54 10.85 7.14 0.39
C THR A 54 9.93 8.31 0.04
N ILE A 55 8.74 7.99 -0.49
CA ILE A 55 7.73 8.98 -0.89
C ILE A 55 6.43 8.66 -0.18
N PHE A 56 5.89 9.63 0.54
CA PHE A 56 4.55 9.56 1.09
C PHE A 56 3.55 10.24 0.16
N ARG A 57 2.51 9.52 -0.24
CA ARG A 57 1.44 10.00 -1.13
C ARG A 57 0.10 9.98 -0.40
N MET A 58 -0.54 11.13 -0.35
CA MET A 58 -1.95 11.25 0.03
C MET A 58 -2.79 11.26 -1.25
N LEU A 59 -3.67 10.28 -1.40
CA LEU A 59 -4.46 10.10 -2.60
C LEU A 59 -5.94 10.36 -2.31
N TYR A 60 -6.53 11.25 -3.10
CA TYR A 60 -7.96 11.53 -3.12
C TYR A 60 -8.49 11.18 -4.50
N TYR A 61 -9.49 10.30 -4.53
CA TYR A 61 -10.23 9.96 -5.73
C TYR A 61 -11.66 10.47 -5.56
N PRO A 62 -12.08 11.49 -6.31
CA PRO A 62 -13.41 12.07 -6.17
C PRO A 62 -14.50 11.07 -6.55
N GLN A 63 -15.70 11.28 -6.03
CA GLN A 63 -16.90 10.59 -6.48
C GLN A 63 -17.11 10.73 -8.00
N ILE A 64 -17.83 9.75 -8.55
CA ILE A 64 -18.18 9.69 -9.96
C ILE A 64 -19.13 10.85 -10.30
N ASP A 65 -18.92 11.49 -11.46
CA ASP A 65 -19.88 12.44 -12.03
C ASP A 65 -20.69 11.80 -13.19
N SER A 66 -21.56 12.60 -13.82
CA SER A 66 -22.44 12.12 -14.90
C SER A 66 -21.71 11.71 -16.19
N THR A 67 -20.40 11.90 -16.29
CA THR A 67 -19.60 11.59 -17.48
C THR A 67 -18.88 10.25 -17.41
N TYR A 68 -18.96 9.56 -16.26
CA TYR A 68 -18.33 8.25 -16.06
C TYR A 68 -18.89 7.16 -16.96
N GLN A 69 -17.96 6.38 -17.52
CA GLN A 69 -18.25 5.24 -18.36
C GLN A 69 -17.77 3.95 -17.69
N ASP A 70 -18.73 3.14 -17.26
CA ASP A 70 -18.46 1.87 -16.61
C ASP A 70 -17.63 0.93 -17.49
N GLY A 71 -16.59 0.33 -16.91
CA GLY A 71 -15.64 -0.55 -17.61
C GLY A 71 -14.63 0.15 -18.53
N ILE A 72 -14.76 1.46 -18.74
CA ILE A 72 -13.79 2.29 -19.49
C ILE A 72 -12.95 3.12 -18.51
N ASP A 73 -13.61 3.81 -17.60
CA ASP A 73 -12.96 4.69 -16.64
C ASP A 73 -12.46 3.91 -15.42
N ILE A 74 -11.22 4.21 -15.00
CA ILE A 74 -10.58 3.61 -13.83
C ILE A 74 -9.96 4.71 -12.96
N ARG A 75 -10.04 4.55 -11.63
CA ARG A 75 -9.49 5.52 -10.68
C ARG A 75 -7.97 5.60 -10.76
N ALA A 76 -7.32 4.46 -10.95
CA ALA A 76 -5.88 4.38 -11.22
C ALA A 76 -5.58 3.27 -12.23
N GLY A 77 -4.76 3.61 -13.23
CA GLY A 77 -4.27 2.69 -14.26
C GLY A 77 -3.56 1.46 -13.71
N ALA A 78 -3.46 0.41 -14.51
CA ALA A 78 -2.64 -0.75 -14.18
C ALA A 78 -1.15 -0.38 -14.14
N HIS A 79 -0.49 -0.60 -13.00
CA HIS A 79 0.94 -0.31 -12.81
C HIS A 79 1.58 -1.25 -11.76
N SER A 80 2.91 -1.23 -11.67
CA SER A 80 3.70 -1.73 -10.54
C SER A 80 4.34 -0.54 -9.83
N ASP A 81 4.69 -0.70 -8.55
CA ASP A 81 5.43 0.32 -7.82
C ASP A 81 6.94 0.17 -8.07
N TYR A 82 7.64 1.28 -8.28
CA TYR A 82 9.06 1.24 -8.66
C TYR A 82 10.01 0.88 -7.50
N GLY A 83 9.62 1.17 -6.25
CA GLY A 83 10.48 1.11 -5.07
C GLY A 83 10.76 -0.32 -4.58
N SER A 84 11.14 -0.44 -3.31
CA SER A 84 11.39 -1.74 -2.68
C SER A 84 10.10 -2.36 -2.12
N ILE A 85 9.43 -1.63 -1.23
CA ILE A 85 8.18 -2.02 -0.59
C ILE A 85 7.25 -0.80 -0.59
N THR A 86 5.96 -1.06 -0.64
CA THR A 86 4.93 -0.04 -0.45
C THR A 86 3.97 -0.46 0.67
N LEU A 87 3.63 0.49 1.53
CA LEU A 87 2.60 0.39 2.55
C LEU A 87 1.38 1.18 2.10
N LEU A 88 0.25 0.50 1.91
CA LEU A 88 -1.00 1.10 1.51
C LEU A 88 -2.00 1.05 2.68
N PHE A 89 -2.53 2.21 3.03
CA PHE A 89 -3.56 2.40 4.04
C PHE A 89 -4.86 2.80 3.35
N GLN A 90 -5.91 2.01 3.60
CA GLN A 90 -7.25 2.21 3.04
C GLN A 90 -8.26 2.57 4.12
N GLN A 91 -9.38 3.17 3.73
CA GLN A 91 -10.50 3.41 4.63
C GLN A 91 -11.56 2.30 4.51
N ARG A 92 -12.27 2.08 5.61
CA ARG A 92 -13.33 1.07 5.71
C ARG A 92 -14.45 1.40 4.73
N GLY A 93 -14.95 0.39 4.02
CA GLY A 93 -16.01 0.57 3.03
C GLY A 93 -15.58 1.33 1.76
N GLN A 94 -14.27 1.39 1.46
CA GLN A 94 -13.77 1.96 0.20
C GLN A 94 -12.98 0.92 -0.63
N PRO A 95 -13.67 -0.07 -1.22
CA PRO A 95 -13.06 -1.08 -2.08
C PRO A 95 -12.59 -0.49 -3.42
N GLY A 96 -12.05 -1.35 -4.28
CA GLY A 96 -11.68 -1.01 -5.66
C GLY A 96 -10.24 -1.34 -6.03
N LEU A 97 -9.38 -1.71 -5.09
CA LEU A 97 -8.05 -2.22 -5.42
C LEU A 97 -8.17 -3.61 -6.07
N GLU A 98 -7.50 -3.80 -7.20
CA GLU A 98 -7.37 -5.09 -7.86
C GLU A 98 -5.91 -5.40 -8.17
N ILE A 99 -5.56 -6.69 -8.10
CA ILE A 99 -4.26 -7.23 -8.48
C ILE A 99 -4.38 -8.14 -9.70
N LEU A 100 -3.35 -8.16 -10.53
CA LEU A 100 -3.26 -9.07 -11.67
C LEU A 100 -2.64 -10.39 -11.22
N THR A 101 -3.44 -11.46 -11.24
CA THR A 101 -2.99 -12.81 -10.89
C THR A 101 -2.04 -13.39 -11.96
N PRO A 102 -1.26 -14.44 -11.64
CA PRO A 102 -0.43 -15.13 -12.63
C PRO A 102 -1.20 -15.69 -13.83
N GLY A 103 -2.50 -15.98 -13.66
CA GLY A 103 -3.40 -16.40 -14.75
C GLY A 103 -3.87 -15.25 -15.67
N GLY A 104 -3.38 -14.03 -15.46
CA GLY A 104 -3.76 -12.85 -16.24
C GLY A 104 -5.14 -12.31 -15.91
N GLN A 105 -5.72 -12.70 -14.77
CA GLN A 105 -7.04 -12.24 -14.32
C GLN A 105 -6.90 -11.19 -13.22
N TRP A 106 -7.71 -10.13 -13.31
CA TRP A 106 -7.83 -9.14 -12.23
C TRP A 106 -8.65 -9.74 -11.08
N THR A 107 -8.20 -9.51 -9.84
CA THR A 107 -8.87 -9.98 -8.64
C THR A 107 -8.91 -8.86 -7.60
N SER A 108 -10.09 -8.64 -7.04
CA SER A 108 -10.31 -7.62 -6.02
C SER A 108 -9.58 -7.98 -4.72
N VAL A 109 -8.98 -6.98 -4.09
CA VAL A 109 -8.37 -7.10 -2.77
C VAL A 109 -9.36 -6.57 -1.73
N PRO A 110 -9.76 -7.39 -0.73
CA PRO A 110 -10.68 -6.94 0.31
C PRO A 110 -10.03 -5.84 1.16
N VAL A 111 -10.81 -4.80 1.50
CA VAL A 111 -10.39 -3.73 2.41
C VAL A 111 -10.19 -4.26 3.82
N ASP A 112 -11.12 -5.10 4.27
CA ASP A 112 -11.07 -5.80 5.54
C ASP A 112 -11.26 -7.29 5.26
N PRO A 113 -10.20 -8.12 5.34
CA PRO A 113 -10.30 -9.56 5.12
C PRO A 113 -11.09 -10.27 6.22
N HIS A 114 -11.39 -9.57 7.32
CA HIS A 114 -12.19 -10.07 8.44
C HIS A 114 -13.67 -9.72 8.35
N ASP A 115 -14.09 -8.94 7.34
CA ASP A 115 -15.50 -8.60 7.15
C ASP A 115 -16.30 -9.88 6.84
N GLY A 116 -17.14 -10.31 7.78
CA GLY A 116 -17.87 -11.58 7.73
C GLY A 116 -17.17 -12.79 8.38
N ALA A 117 -15.96 -12.64 8.92
CA ALA A 117 -15.32 -13.67 9.73
C ALA A 117 -15.97 -13.77 11.13
N SER A 118 -16.10 -15.00 11.66
CA SER A 118 -16.61 -15.19 13.02
C SER A 118 -15.70 -14.48 14.03
N MET A 119 -16.28 -13.56 14.82
CA MET A 119 -15.66 -12.81 15.93
C MET A 119 -14.92 -13.69 16.95
N ALA A 120 -15.05 -15.02 16.88
CA ALA A 120 -14.37 -15.97 17.75
C ALA A 120 -12.84 -16.08 17.50
N THR A 121 -12.30 -15.51 16.43
CA THR A 121 -10.89 -15.72 16.03
C THR A 121 -10.04 -14.44 16.06
N ILE A 122 -10.64 -13.29 16.39
CA ILE A 122 -9.99 -11.98 16.26
C ILE A 122 -10.03 -11.29 17.63
N ASN A 123 -8.87 -10.86 18.12
CA ASN A 123 -8.83 -10.07 19.35
C ASN A 123 -9.63 -8.77 19.14
N SER A 124 -10.31 -8.29 20.19
CA SER A 124 -11.22 -7.14 20.10
C SER A 124 -10.59 -5.85 19.61
N ASP A 125 -9.26 -5.73 19.73
CA ASP A 125 -8.50 -4.58 19.24
C ASP A 125 -8.07 -4.72 17.77
N ASP A 126 -7.81 -5.94 17.30
CA ASP A 126 -7.55 -6.22 15.88
C ASP A 126 -8.81 -6.04 15.02
N ALA A 127 -9.99 -6.36 15.55
CA ALA A 127 -11.26 -6.21 14.85
C ALA A 127 -11.61 -4.74 14.49
N ARG A 128 -10.96 -3.76 15.15
CA ARG A 128 -11.20 -2.33 14.90
C ARG A 128 -10.22 -1.72 13.89
N SER A 129 -9.03 -2.30 13.72
CA SER A 129 -7.98 -1.75 12.87
C SER A 129 -7.95 -2.44 11.51
N LEU A 130 -7.94 -1.65 10.43
CA LEU A 130 -7.76 -2.20 9.10
C LEU A 130 -6.31 -2.68 8.91
N PRO A 131 -6.09 -3.76 8.15
CA PRO A 131 -4.74 -4.21 7.85
C PRO A 131 -3.99 -3.18 6.99
N ILE A 132 -2.67 -3.14 7.17
CA ILE A 132 -1.77 -2.43 6.25
C ILE A 132 -1.48 -3.36 5.09
N LEU A 133 -1.80 -2.92 3.87
CA LEU A 133 -1.55 -3.70 2.69
C LEU A 133 -0.10 -3.46 2.24
N VAL A 134 0.66 -4.54 2.08
CA VAL A 134 2.08 -4.48 1.74
C VAL A 134 2.30 -5.10 0.37
N ASN A 135 2.93 -4.36 -0.54
CA ASN A 135 3.34 -4.89 -1.84
C ASN A 135 4.84 -4.70 -2.08
N ILE A 136 5.39 -5.60 -2.90
CA ILE A 136 6.78 -5.56 -3.36
C ILE A 136 6.84 -4.68 -4.60
N GLY A 137 7.83 -3.80 -4.65
CA GLY A 137 8.11 -2.97 -5.82
C GLY A 137 9.18 -3.58 -6.74
N ASP A 138 9.33 -2.98 -7.91
CA ASP A 138 10.20 -3.44 -8.99
C ASP A 138 11.68 -3.53 -8.55
N LEU A 139 12.17 -2.58 -7.74
CA LEU A 139 13.55 -2.60 -7.24
C LEU A 139 13.86 -3.85 -6.41
N LEU A 140 12.96 -4.24 -5.50
CA LEU A 140 13.18 -5.40 -4.65
C LEU A 140 12.97 -6.71 -5.43
N GLN A 141 12.08 -6.73 -6.42
CA GLN A 141 12.00 -7.82 -7.37
C GLN A 141 13.34 -8.02 -8.10
N ASP A 142 13.93 -6.94 -8.61
CA ASP A 142 15.21 -6.99 -9.35
C ASP A 142 16.37 -7.44 -8.43
N TRP A 143 16.44 -6.91 -7.21
CA TRP A 143 17.45 -7.32 -6.22
C TRP A 143 17.38 -8.81 -5.89
N THR A 144 16.18 -9.38 -5.90
CA THR A 144 15.96 -10.80 -5.60
C THR A 144 15.93 -11.66 -6.86
N SER A 145 16.36 -11.13 -8.01
CA SER A 145 16.34 -11.84 -9.30
C SER A 145 14.97 -12.43 -9.64
N GLY A 146 13.91 -11.72 -9.28
CA GLY A 146 12.54 -12.12 -9.51
C GLY A 146 11.97 -13.10 -8.49
N LEU A 147 12.64 -13.40 -7.37
CA LEU A 147 12.09 -14.30 -6.35
C LEU A 147 10.90 -13.66 -5.63
N LEU A 148 11.03 -12.40 -5.19
CA LEU A 148 9.92 -11.59 -4.68
C LEU A 148 9.25 -10.87 -5.87
N LYS A 149 7.92 -10.92 -5.95
CA LYS A 149 7.19 -10.47 -7.15
C LYS A 149 6.57 -9.09 -6.97
N SER A 150 6.94 -8.16 -7.85
CA SER A 150 6.18 -6.92 -8.00
C SER A 150 4.94 -7.19 -8.84
N THR A 151 3.78 -7.07 -8.21
CA THR A 151 2.50 -7.45 -8.79
C THR A 151 1.81 -6.21 -9.36
N LYS A 152 1.38 -6.31 -10.63
CA LYS A 152 0.57 -5.24 -11.23
C LYS A 152 -0.74 -5.09 -10.48
N HIS A 153 -1.11 -3.86 -10.20
CA HIS A 153 -2.33 -3.51 -9.52
C HIS A 153 -2.98 -2.29 -10.17
N ARG A 154 -4.29 -2.11 -9.94
CA ARG A 154 -5.09 -0.98 -10.42
C ARG A 154 -6.16 -0.62 -9.40
N VAL A 155 -6.76 0.55 -9.53
CA VAL A 155 -7.93 0.93 -8.74
C VAL A 155 -9.11 1.16 -9.67
N VAL A 156 -10.14 0.34 -9.53
CA VAL A 156 -11.40 0.45 -10.28
C VAL A 156 -12.45 1.17 -9.44
N PHE A 157 -13.54 1.57 -10.08
CA PHE A 157 -14.73 2.03 -9.37
C PHE A 157 -15.53 0.82 -8.88
N PRO A 158 -15.88 0.75 -7.59
CA PRO A 158 -16.76 -0.30 -7.11
C PRO A 158 -18.16 -0.15 -7.72
N ALA A 159 -18.78 -1.28 -8.07
CA ALA A 159 -20.09 -1.30 -8.70
C ALA A 159 -21.16 -0.68 -7.77
N GLY A 160 -21.84 0.36 -8.23
CA GLY A 160 -22.94 1.01 -7.50
C GLY A 160 -22.50 2.02 -6.43
N GLU A 161 -21.21 2.30 -6.27
CA GLU A 161 -20.71 3.29 -5.31
C GLU A 161 -20.26 4.59 -6.00
N SER A 162 -20.80 5.71 -5.53
CA SER A 162 -20.44 7.07 -5.96
C SER A 162 -19.83 7.87 -4.80
N SER A 163 -19.04 7.23 -3.94
CA SER A 163 -18.36 7.90 -2.84
C SER A 163 -16.96 8.37 -3.24
N ASP A 164 -16.48 9.36 -2.50
CA ASP A 164 -15.07 9.69 -2.48
C ASP A 164 -14.24 8.53 -1.91
N ARG A 165 -13.02 8.35 -2.40
CA ARG A 165 -12.05 7.40 -1.86
C ARG A 165 -10.76 8.08 -1.44
N TYR A 166 -10.25 7.71 -0.27
CA TYR A 166 -9.01 8.21 0.30
C TYR A 166 -8.06 7.05 0.58
N SER A 167 -6.77 7.24 0.29
CA SER A 167 -5.74 6.30 0.70
C SER A 167 -4.41 6.99 0.95
N LEU A 168 -3.63 6.44 1.86
CA LEU A 168 -2.24 6.84 2.10
C LEU A 168 -1.31 5.77 1.56
N VAL A 169 -0.23 6.17 0.91
CA VAL A 169 0.79 5.28 0.37
C VAL A 169 2.15 5.73 0.87
N SER A 170 2.94 4.82 1.44
CA SER A 170 4.32 5.08 1.88
C SER A 170 5.30 4.07 1.34
#